data_AF-A0A1L0F9H3-F1
#
_entry.id   AF-A0A1L0F9H3-F1
#
_cell.length_a   1.000
_cell.length_b   1.000
_cell.length_c   1.000
_cell.angle_alpha   90.00
_cell.angle_beta   90.00
_cell.angle_gamma   90.00
#
_symmetry.space_group_name_H-M   'P 1'
#
loop_
_entity.id
_entity.type
_entity.pdbx_description
1 polymer ?
#
loop_
_entity_poly.entity_id
_entity_poly.type
_entity_poly.pdbx_seq_one_letter_code
_entity_poly.pdbx_strand_id
1 'polypeptide(L)' 'MLFAMSQKELNRVDVIRDVCEKRLTQVNASNILNLTRRQVQRLVNNFGKNVAQWLHSLI' A
#
# COMPACT_ATOMS: atom_id res chain seq x y z
N MET A 1 -9.13 21.95 0.59
CA MET A 1 -10.07 20.90 1.04
C MET A 1 -9.26 19.83 1.74
N LEU A 2 -9.42 19.71 3.06
CA LEU A 2 -8.76 18.67 3.85
C LEU A 2 -9.56 17.38 3.66
N PHE A 3 -9.13 16.52 2.72
CA PHE A 3 -9.73 15.21 2.53
C PHE A 3 -9.40 14.36 3.76
N ALA A 4 -10.30 14.36 4.75
CA ALA A 4 -10.31 13.32 5.76
C ALA A 4 -10.54 11.99 5.02
N MET A 5 -9.47 11.22 4.83
CA MET A 5 -9.58 9.88 4.27
C MET A 5 -10.58 9.08 5.10
N SER A 6 -11.45 8.33 4.42
CA SER A 6 -12.31 7.39 5.12
C SER A 6 -11.43 6.40 5.90
N GLN A 7 -11.86 5.97 7.08
CA GLN A 7 -11.18 4.95 7.88
C GLN A 7 -10.81 3.70 7.05
N LYS A 8 -11.62 3.39 6.04
CA LYS A 8 -11.38 2.31 5.08
C LYS A 8 -10.16 2.56 4.20
N GLU A 9 -9.93 3.79 3.75
CA GLU A 9 -8.77 4.16 2.95
C GLU A 9 -7.50 4.19 3.81
N LEU A 10 -7.58 4.71 5.04
CA LEU A 10 -6.47 4.69 5.98
C LEU A 10 -6.01 3.24 6.25
N ASN A 11 -6.97 2.35 6.51
CA ASN A 11 -6.67 0.92 6.72
C ASN A 11 -6.00 0.28 5.47
N ARG A 12 -6.39 0.67 4.25
CA ARG A 12 -5.70 0.16 3.05
C ARG A 12 -4.26 0.63 2.96
N VAL A 13 -4.00 1.89 3.27
CA VAL A 13 -2.64 2.46 3.26
C VAL A 13 -1.77 1.74 4.28
N ASP A 14 -2.27 1.52 5.49
CA ASP A 14 -1.55 0.81 6.55
C ASP A 14 -1.23 -0.64 6.16
N VAL A 15 -2.20 -1.37 5.63
CA VAL A 15 -2.01 -2.76 5.17
C VAL A 15 -1.00 -2.84 4.01
N ILE A 16 -1.02 -1.89 3.07
CA ILE A 16 -0.04 -1.86 1.97
C ILE A 16 1.36 -1.52 2.51
N ARG A 17 1.46 -0.57 3.45
CA ARG A 17 2.72 -0.21 4.11
C ARG A 17 3.32 -1.42 4.85
N ASP A 18 2.52 -2.15 5.61
CA ASP A 18 2.97 -3.34 6.34
C ASP A 18 3.48 -4.45 5.40
N VAL A 19 2.91 -4.58 4.20
CA VAL A 19 3.43 -5.49 3.17
C VAL A 19 4.77 -5.01 2.61
N CYS A 20 4.92 -3.70 2.35
CA CYS A 20 6.19 -3.12 1.90
C CYS A 20 7.30 -3.27 2.96
N GLU A 21 6.98 -3.09 4.23
CA GLU A 21 7.90 -3.26 5.36
C GLU A 21 8.15 -4.73 5.73
N LYS A 22 7.58 -5.68 4.97
CA LYS A 22 7.66 -7.13 5.20
C LYS A 22 7.10 -7.58 6.57
N ARG A 23 6.25 -6.76 7.19
CA ARG A 23 5.53 -7.05 8.44
C ARG A 23 4.27 -7.87 8.20
N LEU A 24 3.75 -7.84 6.98
CA LEU A 24 2.56 -8.57 6.55
C LEU A 24 2.79 -9.28 5.21
N THR A 25 2.32 -10.51 5.08
CA THR A 25 2.42 -11.24 3.79
C THR A 25 1.35 -10.76 2.81
N GLN A 26 1.63 -10.84 1.50
CA GLN A 26 0.65 -10.51 0.46
C GLN A 26 -0.61 -11.40 0.50
N VAL A 27 -0.48 -12.63 1.01
CA VAL A 27 -1.62 -13.54 1.23
C VAL A 27 -2.52 -12.98 2.34
N ASN A 28 -1.96 -12.58 3.47
CA ASN A 28 -2.76 -12.02 4.56
C ASN A 28 -3.37 -10.67 4.17
N ALA A 29 -2.61 -9.82 3.46
CA ALA A 29 -3.13 -8.57 2.91
C ALA A 29 -4.28 -8.79 1.91
N SER A 30 -4.24 -9.86 1.09
CA SER A 30 -5.35 -10.19 0.19
C SER A 30 -6.66 -10.48 0.95
N ASN A 31 -6.57 -11.18 2.08
CA ASN A 31 -7.72 -11.46 2.94
C ASN A 31 -8.25 -10.18 3.62
N ILE A 32 -7.37 -9.33 4.16
CA ILE A 32 -7.75 -8.09 4.86
C ILE A 32 -8.38 -7.07 3.90
N LEU A 33 -7.81 -6.93 2.70
CA LEU A 33 -8.27 -5.97 1.70
C LEU A 33 -9.46 -6.48 0.87
N ASN A 34 -9.80 -7.78 1.01
CA ASN A 34 -10.71 -8.49 0.13
C ASN A 34 -10.35 -8.28 -1.36
N LEU A 35 -9.07 -8.47 -1.67
CA LEU A 35 -8.49 -8.32 -3.00
C LEU A 35 -7.77 -9.59 -3.40
N THR A 36 -7.60 -9.84 -4.69
CA THR A 36 -6.72 -10.91 -5.15
C THR A 36 -5.25 -10.58 -4.85
N ARG A 37 -4.41 -11.61 -4.63
CA ARG A 37 -2.95 -11.43 -4.50
C ARG A 37 -2.33 -10.59 -5.61
N ARG A 38 -2.84 -10.72 -6.84
CA ARG A 38 -2.35 -9.96 -8.00
C ARG A 38 -2.68 -8.46 -7.89
N GLN A 39 -3.85 -8.11 -7.37
CA GLN A 39 -4.22 -6.72 -7.08
C GLN A 39 -3.36 -6.15 -5.95
N VAL A 40 -3.11 -6.92 -4.89
CA VAL A 40 -2.20 -6.52 -3.81
C VAL A 40 -0.78 -6.28 -4.35
N GLN A 41 -0.25 -7.18 -5.18
CA GLN A 41 1.05 -7.00 -5.82
C GLN A 41 1.13 -5.71 -6.66
N ARG A 42 0.07 -5.40 -7.42
CA ARG A 42 0.02 -4.14 -8.20
C ARG A 42 0.04 -2.91 -7.29
N LEU A 43 -0.70 -2.95 -6.19
CA LEU A 43 -0.72 -1.86 -5.19
C LEU A 43 0.65 -1.65 -4.57
N VAL A 44 1.30 -2.72 -4.12
CA VAL A 44 2.65 -2.69 -3.55
C VAL A 44 3.66 -2.14 -4.55
N ASN A 45 3.61 -2.59 -5.80
CA ASN A 45 4.51 -2.10 -6.85
C ASN A 45 4.30 -0.60 -7.14
N ASN A 46 3.05 -0.14 -7.17
CA ASN A 46 2.75 1.28 -7.35
C ASN A 46 3.18 2.12 -6.14
N PHE A 47 3.01 1.59 -4.94
CA PHE A 47 3.46 2.26 -3.71
C PHE A 47 4.99 2.41 -3.70
N GLY A 48 5.73 1.35 -4.01
CA GLY A 48 7.18 1.38 -4.11
C GLY A 48 7.70 2.30 -5.22
N LYS A 49 7.04 2.33 -6.39
CA LYS A 49 7.36 3.27 -7.48
C LYS A 49 7.18 4.72 -7.06
N ASN A 50 6.11 5.03 -6.33
CA ASN A 50 5.93 6.36 -5.78
C ASN A 50 7.06 6.67 -4.81
N VAL A 51 7.33 5.85 -3.80
CA VAL A 51 8.44 6.15 -2.86
C VAL A 51 9.79 6.32 -3.56
N ALA A 52 10.14 5.46 -4.52
CA ALA A 52 11.37 5.57 -5.29
C ALA A 52 11.42 6.84 -6.16
N GLN A 53 10.31 7.23 -6.79
CA GLN A 53 10.20 8.45 -7.59
C GLN A 53 10.35 9.71 -6.73
N TRP A 54 9.82 9.71 -5.51
CA TRP A 54 9.93 10.84 -4.60
C TRP A 54 11.35 10.99 -4.06
N LEU A 55 12.02 9.88 -3.74
CA LEU A 55 13.44 9.90 -3.36
C LEU A 55 14.35 10.39 -4.49
N HIS A 56 14.06 10.02 -5.74
CA HIS A 56 14.82 10.51 -6.91
C HIS A 56 14.61 12.01 -7.19
N SER A 57 13.50 12.61 -6.74
CA SER A 57 13.30 14.06 -6.82
C SER A 57 13.91 14.84 -5.64
N LEU A 58 14.46 14.14 -4.65
CA LEU A 58 15.04 14.70 -3.42
C LEU A 58 16.58 14.59 -3.36
N ILE A 59 17.22 14.00 -4.38
CA ILE A 59 18.67 13.95 -4.60
C ILE A 59 18.97 14.78 -5.86
#